data_AF-A0A4Q3R6I4-F1
#
_entry.id   AF-A0A4Q3R6I4-F1
#
_cell.length_a   1.000
_cell.length_b   1.000
_cell.length_c   1.000
_cell.angle_alpha   90.00
_cell.angle_beta   90.00
_cell.angle_gamma   90.00
#
_symmetry.space_group_name_H-M   'P 1'
#
loop_
_entity.id
_entity.type
_entity.pdbx_description
1 polymer ?
#
loop_
_entity_poly.entity_id
_entity_poly.type
_entity_poly.pdbx_seq_one_letter_code
_entity_poly.pdbx_strand_id
1 'polypeptide(L)'
;MFGPHDAESTNTESSMKWKIKRFSNDELRQRFVDMIAEQVKLLGMTLPDTDLKWNESRQHYDFGKINWEEFWNVVSGNGPCNKQRLDARRKAWEEGAWVREAAKANAEKRTARNKQQQAAA
;
A
#
# COMPACT_ATOMS: atom_id res chain seq x y z
N MET A 1 5.25 3.54 -0.78
CA MET A 1 3.95 4.19 -1.09
C MET A 1 3.81 4.43 -2.57
N PHE A 2 4.49 5.42 -3.15
CA PHE A 2 4.40 5.71 -4.60
C PHE A 2 5.24 4.79 -5.49
N GLY A 3 6.13 3.98 -4.91
CA GLY A 3 6.98 3.04 -5.66
C GLY A 3 8.34 3.63 -6.03
N PRO A 4 9.17 2.84 -6.76
CA PRO A 4 10.49 3.25 -7.21
C PRO A 4 10.42 4.38 -8.25
N HIS A 5 11.57 4.94 -8.60
CA HIS A 5 11.69 5.86 -9.73
C HIS A 5 11.09 5.23 -10.99
N ASP A 6 10.46 6.02 -11.85
CA ASP A 6 9.88 5.54 -13.11
C ASP A 6 10.89 4.76 -13.97
N ALA A 7 12.17 5.15 -13.96
CA ALA A 7 13.25 4.46 -14.67
C ALA A 7 13.53 3.04 -14.16
N GLU A 8 13.24 2.75 -12.89
CA GLU A 8 13.46 1.46 -12.24
C GLU A 8 12.17 0.64 -12.12
N SER A 9 11.04 1.18 -12.60
CA SER A 9 9.74 0.55 -12.47
C SER A 9 9.43 -0.36 -13.67
N THR A 10 9.84 -1.62 -13.59
CA THR A 10 9.60 -2.66 -14.62
C THR A 10 8.14 -2.80 -15.08
N ASN A 11 7.17 -2.52 -14.21
CA ASN A 11 5.74 -2.65 -14.51
C ASN A 11 5.09 -1.38 -15.11
N THR A 12 5.81 -0.26 -15.21
CA THR A 12 5.20 1.04 -15.55
C THR A 12 4.69 1.07 -17.00
N GLU A 13 5.46 0.57 -17.97
CA GLU A 13 5.09 0.64 -19.39
C GLU A 13 3.77 -0.10 -19.69
N SER A 14 3.68 -1.38 -19.30
CA SER A 14 2.45 -2.18 -19.48
C SER A 14 1.26 -1.62 -18.70
N SER A 15 1.48 -1.17 -17.46
CA SER A 15 0.41 -0.64 -16.62
C SER A 15 -0.14 0.69 -17.15
N MET A 16 0.71 1.54 -17.73
CA MET A 16 0.30 2.80 -18.37
C MET A 16 -0.44 2.53 -19.68
N LYS A 17 0.07 1.59 -20.50
CA LYS A 17 -0.55 1.19 -21.78
C LYS A 17 -1.99 0.70 -21.60
N TRP A 18 -2.24 -0.08 -20.55
CA TRP A 18 -3.59 -0.56 -20.22
C TRP A 18 -4.38 0.36 -19.30
N LYS A 19 -3.87 1.56 -19.01
CA LYS A 19 -4.50 2.56 -18.12
C LYS A 19 -4.83 2.03 -16.71
N ILE A 20 -4.11 0.99 -16.26
CA ILE A 20 -4.10 0.53 -14.87
C ILE A 20 -3.43 1.60 -14.01
N LYS A 21 -2.34 2.18 -14.52
CA LYS A 21 -1.67 3.35 -13.98
C LYS A 21 -1.99 4.54 -14.89
N ARG A 22 -2.44 5.66 -14.30
CA ARG A 22 -2.79 6.89 -15.05
C ARG A 22 -1.74 7.98 -14.95
N PHE A 23 -0.94 7.93 -13.90
CA PHE A 23 0.12 8.89 -13.57
C PHE A 23 1.34 8.11 -13.13
N SER A 24 2.53 8.62 -13.43
CA SER A 24 3.78 7.95 -13.08
C SER A 24 4.01 7.90 -11.55
N ASN A 25 4.97 7.09 -11.09
CA ASN A 25 5.28 7.03 -9.65
C ASN A 25 5.84 8.37 -9.19
N ASP A 26 6.74 8.94 -10.00
CA ASP A 26 7.40 10.21 -9.70
C ASP A 26 6.42 11.38 -9.82
N GLU A 27 5.48 11.35 -10.77
CA GLU A 27 4.44 12.36 -10.91
C GLU A 27 3.50 12.40 -9.70
N LEU A 28 3.05 11.23 -9.22
CA LEU A 28 2.23 11.17 -8.00
C LEU A 28 3.02 11.60 -6.76
N ARG A 29 4.31 11.25 -6.69
CA ARG A 29 5.18 11.67 -5.59
C ARG A 29 5.37 13.18 -5.59
N GLN A 30 5.63 13.80 -6.74
CA GLN A 30 5.80 15.25 -6.85
C GLN A 30 4.55 16.00 -6.39
N ARG A 31 3.39 15.61 -6.91
CA ARG A 31 2.09 16.22 -6.50
C ARG A 31 1.85 16.12 -5.01
N PHE A 32 2.21 14.98 -4.41
CA PHE A 32 2.10 14.79 -2.97
C PHE A 32 3.03 15.73 -2.20
N VAL A 33 4.29 15.86 -2.62
CA VAL A 33 5.26 16.77 -1.98
C VAL A 33 4.77 18.21 -2.05
N ASP A 34 4.32 18.67 -3.22
CA ASP A 34 3.85 20.05 -3.39
C ASP A 34 2.67 20.37 -2.45
N MET A 35 1.73 19.43 -2.32
CA MET A 35 0.58 19.59 -1.44
C MET A 35 0.96 19.56 0.04
N ILE A 36 1.82 18.61 0.44
CA ILE A 36 2.18 18.42 1.85
C ILE A 36 3.11 19.53 2.35
N ALA A 37 4.01 20.05 1.51
CA ALA A 37 4.88 21.16 1.90
C ALA A 37 4.08 22.38 2.36
N GLU A 38 3.01 22.74 1.62
CA GLU A 38 2.11 23.83 2.03
C GLU A 38 1.30 23.48 3.28
N GLN A 39 0.77 22.25 3.40
CA GLN A 39 0.04 21.84 4.59
C GLN A 39 0.91 21.88 5.85
N VAL A 40 2.14 21.41 5.78
CA VAL A 40 3.10 21.42 6.90
C VAL A 40 3.50 22.83 7.28
N LYS A 41 3.69 23.70 6.28
CA LYS A 41 3.94 25.13 6.50
C LYS A 41 2.78 25.81 7.23
N LEU A 42 1.53 25.52 6.86
CA LEU A 42 0.34 26.02 7.56
C LEU A 42 0.26 25.56 9.02
N LEU A 43 0.72 24.34 9.29
CA LEU A 43 0.78 23.79 10.65
C LEU A 43 1.94 24.36 11.49
N GLY A 44 2.81 25.20 10.91
CA GLY A 44 4.00 25.72 11.59
C GLY A 44 5.04 24.65 11.89
N MET A 45 5.01 23.53 11.17
CA MET A 45 5.94 22.41 11.33
C MET A 45 7.04 22.46 10.27
N THR A 46 8.10 21.67 10.47
CA THR A 46 9.23 21.56 9.53
C THR A 46 9.33 20.13 8.98
N LEU A 47 9.55 19.99 7.69
CA LEU A 47 9.86 18.70 7.06
C LEU A 47 11.34 18.35 7.28
N PRO A 48 11.67 17.06 7.53
CA PRO A 48 13.04 16.62 7.74
C PRO A 48 13.78 16.42 6.40
N ASP A 49 13.82 17.46 5.58
CA ASP A 49 14.54 17.49 4.29
C ASP A 49 15.17 18.88 4.10
N THR A 50 16.50 18.94 4.16
CA THR A 50 17.25 20.19 4.03
C THR A 50 17.30 20.71 2.59
N ASP A 51 17.08 19.83 1.61
CA ASP A 51 17.11 20.19 0.19
C ASP A 51 15.74 20.68 -0.30
N LEU A 52 14.70 20.57 0.54
CA LEU A 52 13.33 20.96 0.20
C LEU A 52 13.23 22.46 -0.02
N LYS A 53 12.94 22.86 -1.26
CA LYS A 53 12.77 24.27 -1.63
C LYS A 53 11.76 24.47 -2.75
N TRP A 54 11.03 25.57 -2.68
CA TRP A 54 10.17 25.99 -3.79
C TRP A 54 11.02 26.39 -5.00
N ASN A 55 10.70 25.83 -6.16
CA ASN A 55 11.34 26.16 -7.43
C ASN A 55 10.37 26.94 -8.32
N GLU A 56 10.58 28.27 -8.42
CA GLU A 56 9.73 29.16 -9.21
C GLU A 56 9.69 28.82 -10.71
N SER A 57 10.79 28.28 -11.27
CA SER A 57 10.83 27.93 -12.70
C SER A 57 10.01 26.68 -13.03
N ARG A 58 9.99 25.71 -12.12
CA ARG A 58 9.27 24.44 -12.28
C ARG A 58 7.85 24.50 -11.74
N GLN A 59 7.54 25.49 -10.90
CA GLN A 59 6.28 25.56 -10.12
C GLN A 59 6.06 24.30 -9.26
N HIS A 60 7.15 23.79 -8.70
CA HIS A 60 7.20 22.57 -7.90
C HIS A 60 8.20 22.72 -6.77
N TYR A 61 8.05 21.93 -5.71
CA TYR A 61 9.09 21.77 -4.70
C TYR A 61 10.17 20.82 -5.20
N ASP A 62 11.43 21.26 -5.22
CA ASP A 62 12.58 20.37 -5.31
C ASP A 62 12.78 19.73 -3.94
N PHE A 63 12.97 18.41 -3.88
CA PHE A 63 13.17 17.64 -2.64
C PHE A 63 14.41 16.74 -2.74
N GLY A 64 14.93 16.35 -1.58
CA GLY A 64 16.16 15.57 -1.45
C GLY A 64 16.08 14.17 -2.04
N LYS A 65 17.25 13.52 -2.17
CA LYS A 65 17.33 12.15 -2.68
C LYS A 65 16.70 11.17 -1.69
N ILE A 66 15.88 10.26 -2.22
CA ILE A 66 15.32 9.15 -1.46
C ILE A 66 16.41 8.11 -1.20
N ASN A 67 16.43 7.56 0.01
CA ASN A 67 17.23 6.39 0.32
C ASN A 67 16.64 5.14 -0.34
N TRP A 68 17.02 4.89 -1.60
CA TRP A 68 16.52 3.76 -2.37
C TRP A 68 17.03 2.40 -1.86
N GLU A 69 18.19 2.36 -1.22
CA GLU A 69 18.71 1.14 -0.59
C GLU A 69 17.78 0.69 0.55
N GLU A 70 17.41 1.61 1.44
CA GLU A 70 16.45 1.34 2.51
C GLU A 70 15.09 0.92 1.94
N PHE A 71 14.61 1.61 0.91
CA PHE A 71 13.36 1.26 0.23
C PHE A 71 13.36 -0.21 -0.24
N TRP A 72 14.39 -0.64 -0.96
CA TRP A 72 14.48 -2.01 -1.46
C TRP A 72 14.69 -3.04 -0.35
N ASN A 73 15.42 -2.69 0.71
CA ASN A 73 15.56 -3.54 1.91
C ASN A 73 14.20 -3.78 2.59
N VAL A 74 13.39 -2.74 2.76
CA VAL A 74 12.05 -2.86 3.35
C VAL A 74 11.10 -3.66 2.46
N VAL A 75 11.11 -3.42 1.15
CA VAL A 75 10.29 -4.18 0.19
C VAL A 75 10.67 -5.67 0.19
N SER A 76 11.95 -5.97 0.35
CA SER A 76 12.48 -7.34 0.39
C SER A 76 12.21 -8.06 1.71
N GLY A 77 11.53 -7.44 2.67
CA GLY A 77 11.18 -8.07 3.94
C GLY A 77 12.15 -7.79 5.10
N ASN A 78 13.16 -6.95 4.90
CA ASN A 78 14.20 -6.64 5.90
C ASN A 78 14.00 -5.27 6.57
N GLY A 79 12.78 -4.72 6.51
CA GLY A 79 12.44 -3.50 7.23
C GLY A 79 12.13 -3.76 8.71
N PRO A 80 11.95 -2.69 9.49
CA PRO A 80 11.93 -2.75 10.96
C PRO A 80 10.79 -3.61 11.54
N CYS A 81 9.68 -3.74 10.81
CA CYS A 81 8.48 -4.42 11.28
C CYS A 81 8.00 -5.56 10.37
N ASN A 82 8.73 -5.91 9.30
CA ASN A 82 8.23 -6.85 8.29
C ASN A 82 7.94 -8.23 8.89
N LYS A 83 8.88 -8.76 9.68
CA LYS A 83 8.73 -10.03 10.37
C LYS A 83 7.53 -10.01 11.33
N GLN A 84 7.44 -8.99 12.18
CA GLN A 84 6.34 -8.85 13.15
C GLN A 84 4.97 -8.75 12.45
N ARG A 85 4.88 -8.04 11.31
CA ARG A 85 3.64 -7.92 10.53
C ARG A 85 3.19 -9.27 9.96
N LEU A 86 4.11 -10.02 9.37
CA LEU A 86 3.82 -11.34 8.83
C LEU A 86 3.50 -12.35 9.93
N ASP A 87 4.24 -12.33 11.04
CA ASP A 87 4.00 -13.21 12.19
C ASP A 87 2.64 -12.95 12.82
N ALA A 88 2.26 -11.69 13.02
CA ALA A 88 0.93 -11.34 13.51
C ALA A 88 -0.19 -11.83 12.58
N ARG A 89 0.00 -11.70 11.25
CA ARG A 89 -0.98 -12.17 10.27
C ARG A 89 -1.05 -13.70 10.21
N ARG A 90 0.09 -14.39 10.23
CA ARG A 90 0.17 -15.86 10.27
C ARG A 90 -0.49 -16.40 11.52
N LYS A 91 -0.14 -15.86 12.68
CA LYS A 91 -0.72 -16.24 13.97
C LYS A 91 -2.24 -16.08 13.96
N ALA A 92 -2.75 -14.91 13.57
CA ALA A 92 -4.19 -14.68 13.49
C ALA A 92 -4.90 -15.63 12.50
N TRP A 93 -4.23 -15.99 11.40
CA TRP A 93 -4.76 -16.96 10.45
C TRP A 93 -4.77 -18.38 11.02
N GLU A 94 -3.67 -18.83 11.61
CA GLU A 94 -3.51 -20.19 12.15
C GLU A 94 -4.42 -20.40 13.36
N GLU A 95 -4.37 -19.51 14.35
CA GLU A 95 -5.22 -19.59 15.54
C GLU A 95 -6.71 -19.39 15.22
N GLY A 96 -7.02 -18.64 14.16
CA GLY A 96 -8.38 -18.46 13.66
C GLY A 96 -8.91 -19.62 12.82
N ALA A 97 -8.13 -20.69 12.59
CA ALA A 97 -8.54 -21.80 11.72
C ALA A 97 -9.85 -22.45 12.18
N TRP A 98 -9.97 -22.73 13.47
CA TRP A 98 -11.17 -23.38 14.01
C TRP A 98 -12.44 -22.55 13.78
N VAL A 99 -12.34 -21.22 13.80
CA VAL A 99 -13.48 -20.33 13.55
C VAL A 99 -13.94 -20.46 12.10
N ARG A 100 -12.99 -20.53 11.16
CA ARG A 100 -13.29 -20.71 9.74
C ARG A 100 -13.94 -22.07 9.49
N GLU A 101 -13.42 -23.13 10.10
CA GLU A 101 -14.00 -24.47 9.99
C GLU A 101 -15.39 -24.55 10.64
N ALA A 102 -15.57 -23.94 11.81
CA ALA A 102 -16.88 -23.86 12.47
C ALA A 102 -17.91 -23.11 11.62
N ALA A 103 -17.52 -21.98 11.04
CA ALA A 103 -18.38 -21.20 10.14
C ALA A 103 -18.79 -22.01 8.90
N LYS A 104 -17.83 -22.70 8.27
CA LYS A 104 -18.05 -23.58 7.12
C LYS A 104 -19.03 -24.72 7.47
N ALA A 105 -18.74 -25.47 8.54
CA ALA A 105 -19.60 -26.59 8.96
C ALA A 105 -21.02 -26.14 9.33
N ASN A 106 -21.18 -24.97 9.96
CA ASN A 106 -22.50 -24.41 10.25
C ASN A 106 -23.26 -24.01 8.97
N ALA A 107 -22.57 -23.42 7.98
CA ALA A 107 -23.16 -23.07 6.70
C ALA A 107 -23.61 -24.32 5.90
N GLU A 108 -22.82 -25.39 5.93
CA GLU A 108 -23.17 -26.68 5.32
C GLU A 108 -24.42 -27.28 5.96
N LYS A 109 -24.49 -27.31 7.30
CA LYS A 109 -25.69 -27.78 8.04
C LYS A 109 -26.93 -26.97 7.70
N ARG A 110 -26.81 -25.64 7.61
CA ARG A 110 -27.91 -24.76 7.21
C ARG A 110 -28.39 -25.06 5.79
N THR A 111 -27.46 -25.20 4.85
CA THR A 111 -27.77 -25.53 3.45
C THR A 111 -28.47 -26.88 3.34
N ALA A 112 -28.00 -27.90 4.07
CA ALA A 112 -28.62 -29.22 4.09
C ALA A 112 -30.05 -29.19 4.63
N ARG A 113 -30.30 -28.48 5.74
CA ARG A 113 -31.65 -28.30 6.30
C ARG A 113 -32.58 -27.59 5.33
N ASN A 114 -32.12 -26.53 4.66
CA ASN A 114 -32.93 -25.79 3.69
C ASN A 114 -33.30 -26.68 2.49
N LYS A 115 -32.37 -27.50 2.00
CA LYS A 115 -32.65 -28.48 0.93
C LYS A 115 -33.66 -29.53 1.35
N GLN A 116 -33.57 -30.06 2.57
CA GLN A 116 -34.54 -31.01 3.11
C GLN A 116 -35.93 -30.40 3.23
N GLN A 117 -36.04 -29.15 3.71
CA GLN A 117 -37.31 -28.43 3.79
C GLN A 117 -37.92 -28.16 2.42
N GLN A 118 -37.12 -27.84 1.41
CA GLN A 118 -37.58 -27.66 0.03
C GLN A 118 -38.03 -28.97 -0.63
N ALA A 119 -37.39 -30.10 -0.32
CA ALA A 119 -37.78 -31.40 -0.87
C ALA A 119 -39.03 -31.99 -0.18
N ALA A 120 -39.38 -31.50 1.01
CA ALA A 120 -40.55 -31.91 1.76
C ALA A 120 -41.80 -31.02 1.52
N ALA A 121 -41.64 -29.92 0.78
CA ALA A 121 -42.71 -29.00 0.38
C ALA A 121 -43.13 -29.26 -1.07
#